data_AF-A0A1B7P0X2-F1
#
_entry.id   AF-A0A1B7P0X2-F1
#
_cell.length_a   1.000
_cell.length_b   1.000
_cell.length_c   1.000
_cell.angle_alpha   90.00
_cell.angle_beta   90.00
_cell.angle_gamma   90.00
#
_symmetry.space_group_name_H-M   'P 1'
#
loop_
_entity.id
_entity.type
_entity.pdbx_description
1 polymer ?
#
loop_
_entity_poly.entity_id
_entity_poly.type
_entity_poly.pdbx_seq_one_letter_code
_entity_poly.pdbx_strand_id
1 'polypeptide(L)'
;MESSTFLTPAEYDQLTLSSGTTFRSFQAPYTFSLKQPDSFFQVQGQYLPTIVAESGWTETTAKLHRDMRLWLIGGANQVQLVLLLKWIKHANRRVSGVVQLWALNQMGNEILLQTAIIYPPAANQVIHITRKQLFGSLVHPGRNPNDVFNLSIDALRAIAADAIHTDGFLPA
;
A
#
# COMPACT_ATOMS: atom_id res chain seq x y z
N MET A 1 -0.63 5.44 19.31
CA MET A 1 0.34 4.73 18.45
C MET A 1 1.26 3.96 19.35
N GLU A 2 1.22 2.63 19.33
CA GLU A 2 2.33 1.86 19.90
C GLU A 2 3.57 2.18 19.06
N SER A 3 4.62 2.68 19.70
CA SER A 3 5.91 2.90 19.05
C SER A 3 6.51 1.54 18.73
N SER A 4 6.35 1.10 17.48
CA SER A 4 7.01 -0.10 16.99
C SER A 4 8.53 0.06 17.07
N THR A 5 9.23 -0.90 17.66
CA THR A 5 10.70 -0.99 17.65
C THR A 5 11.24 -1.54 16.33
N PHE A 6 10.38 -1.71 15.32
CA PHE A 6 10.76 -2.28 14.03
C PHE A 6 11.76 -1.40 13.26
N LEU A 7 11.55 -0.09 13.28
CA LEU A 7 12.46 0.87 12.66
C LEU A 7 13.46 1.39 13.68
N THR A 8 14.73 1.37 13.32
CA THR A 8 15.73 2.20 14.00
C THR A 8 15.52 3.68 13.65
N PRO A 9 16.06 4.63 14.43
CA PRO A 9 16.01 6.05 14.07
C PRO A 9 16.57 6.33 12.67
N ALA A 10 17.69 5.72 12.30
CA ALA A 10 18.28 5.88 10.97
C ALA A 10 17.40 5.33 9.84
N GLU A 11 16.72 4.20 10.06
CA GLU A 11 15.74 3.66 9.12
C GLU A 11 14.49 4.55 8.99
N TYR A 12 14.06 5.16 10.10
CA TYR A 12 12.94 6.10 10.14
C TYR A 12 13.26 7.39 9.37
N ASP A 13 14.43 7.98 9.61
CA ASP A 13 14.85 9.24 8.95
C ASP A 13 14.99 9.08 7.43
N GLN A 14 15.25 7.86 6.94
CA GLN A 14 15.36 7.57 5.52
C GLN A 14 14.01 7.24 4.85
N LEU A 15 12.96 7.00 5.63
CA LEU A 15 11.67 6.55 5.11
C LEU A 15 10.65 7.69 5.13
N THR A 16 10.19 8.08 3.96
CA THR A 16 9.13 9.09 3.80
C THR A 16 7.79 8.40 3.60
N LEU A 17 6.80 8.70 4.45
CA LEU A 17 5.38 8.46 4.18
C LEU A 17 4.77 9.78 3.67
N SER A 18 4.22 9.77 2.45
CA SER A 18 3.66 10.99 1.86
C SER A 18 2.56 10.69 0.83
N SER A 19 2.01 11.75 0.25
CA SER A 19 1.00 11.76 -0.82
C SER A 19 1.24 12.97 -1.75
N GLY A 20 0.44 13.12 -2.80
CA GLY A 20 0.46 14.34 -3.63
C GLY A 20 1.68 14.51 -4.55
N THR A 21 2.49 13.47 -4.72
CA THR A 21 3.67 13.50 -5.59
C THR A 21 3.39 12.75 -6.89
N THR A 22 3.63 13.40 -8.04
CA THR A 22 3.52 12.77 -9.36
C THR A 22 4.84 12.13 -9.77
N PHE A 23 4.84 10.80 -9.92
CA PHE A 23 5.97 10.01 -10.39
C PHE A 23 5.92 9.83 -11.92
N ARG A 24 7.10 9.76 -12.54
CA ARG A 24 7.28 9.77 -14.01
C ARG A 24 8.31 8.75 -14.54
N SER A 25 9.15 8.21 -13.66
CA SER A 25 10.31 7.37 -14.04
C SER A 25 9.97 5.90 -14.24
N PHE A 26 8.79 5.61 -14.80
CA PHE A 26 8.38 4.23 -15.06
C PHE A 26 9.17 3.62 -16.22
N GLN A 27 9.32 2.31 -16.19
CA GLN A 27 9.95 1.52 -17.24
C GLN A 27 8.91 0.96 -18.21
N ALA A 28 9.38 0.38 -19.32
CA ALA A 28 8.52 -0.29 -20.29
C ALA A 28 7.64 -1.36 -19.60
N PRO A 29 6.35 -1.50 -19.98
CA PRO A 29 5.66 -0.83 -21.07
C PRO A 29 5.07 0.56 -20.71
N TYR A 30 5.42 1.11 -19.55
CA TYR A 30 4.82 2.32 -18.97
C TYR A 30 5.71 3.56 -19.05
N THR A 31 6.75 3.58 -19.88
CA THR A 31 7.81 4.61 -19.91
C THR A 31 7.34 6.07 -19.95
N PHE A 32 6.18 6.35 -20.56
CA PHE A 32 5.63 7.71 -20.67
C PHE A 32 4.48 7.99 -19.70
N SER A 33 4.26 7.11 -18.73
CA SER A 33 3.19 7.26 -17.77
C SER A 33 3.54 8.30 -16.71
N LEU A 34 2.51 8.97 -16.22
CA LEU A 34 2.57 9.79 -15.03
C LEU A 34 1.51 9.29 -14.07
N LYS A 35 1.88 9.10 -12.81
CA LYS A 35 0.91 8.69 -11.79
C LYS A 35 1.22 9.34 -10.46
N GLN A 36 0.16 9.79 -9.81
CA GLN A 36 0.17 10.21 -8.42
C GLN A 36 -0.58 9.14 -7.62
N PRO A 37 0.04 8.52 -6.60
CA PRO A 37 -0.65 7.62 -5.69
C PRO A 37 -1.40 8.39 -4.61
N ASP A 38 -2.38 7.75 -3.98
CA ASP A 38 -3.09 8.32 -2.83
C ASP A 38 -2.17 8.44 -1.62
N SER A 39 -1.32 7.43 -1.37
CA SER A 39 -0.19 7.52 -0.44
C SER A 39 0.91 6.54 -0.79
N PHE A 40 2.10 6.76 -0.25
CA PHE A 40 3.27 5.94 -0.54
C PHE A 40 4.32 5.97 0.56
N PHE A 41 5.12 4.92 0.63
CA PHE A 41 6.41 4.90 1.31
C PHE A 41 7.53 4.99 0.29
N GLN A 42 8.49 5.89 0.52
CA GLN A 42 9.65 6.07 -0.33
C GLN A 42 10.91 6.09 0.52
N VAL A 43 11.93 5.36 0.09
CA VAL A 43 13.26 5.45 0.67
C VAL A 43 13.98 6.63 0.04
N GLN A 44 14.58 7.49 0.87
CA GLN A 44 15.32 8.66 0.42
C GLN A 44 16.37 8.29 -0.65
N GLY A 45 16.42 9.07 -1.72
CA GLY A 45 17.32 8.85 -2.86
C GLY A 45 16.78 7.91 -3.94
N GLN A 46 15.65 7.25 -3.74
CA GLN A 46 14.96 6.49 -4.79
C GLN A 46 14.04 7.38 -5.62
N TYR A 47 13.94 7.13 -6.92
CA TYR A 47 13.07 7.88 -7.83
C TYR A 47 11.59 7.46 -7.78
N LEU A 48 11.34 6.23 -7.34
CA LEU A 48 10.01 5.66 -7.18
C LEU A 48 9.82 5.19 -5.73
N PRO A 49 8.57 5.12 -5.25
CA PRO A 49 8.27 4.57 -3.94
C PRO A 49 8.54 3.06 -3.88
N THR A 50 8.74 2.52 -2.67
CA THR A 50 8.84 1.08 -2.43
C THR A 50 7.48 0.45 -2.14
N ILE A 51 6.57 1.19 -1.52
CA ILE A 51 5.19 0.76 -1.28
C ILE A 51 4.25 1.87 -1.73
N VAL A 52 3.20 1.49 -2.46
CA VAL A 52 2.15 2.41 -2.89
C VAL A 52 0.81 1.95 -2.32
N ALA A 53 -0.04 2.88 -1.93
CA ALA A 53 -1.44 2.63 -1.65
C ALA A 53 -2.32 3.42 -2.62
N GLU A 54 -3.32 2.73 -3.17
CA GLU A 54 -4.38 3.30 -4.01
C GLU A 54 -5.73 2.91 -3.38
N SER A 55 -6.62 3.88 -3.26
CA SER A 55 -7.90 3.76 -2.59
C SER A 55 -9.00 4.39 -3.42
N GLY A 56 -9.88 3.55 -3.96
CA GLY A 56 -10.97 3.99 -4.83
C GLY A 56 -12.35 3.68 -4.26
N TRP A 57 -13.21 4.70 -4.19
CA TRP A 57 -14.65 4.53 -3.93
C TRP A 57 -15.47 4.44 -5.22
N THR A 58 -15.16 5.32 -6.18
CA THR A 58 -15.84 5.44 -7.48
C THR A 58 -15.09 4.73 -8.60
N GLU A 59 -13.86 4.32 -8.33
CA GLU A 59 -13.04 3.63 -9.31
C GLU A 59 -13.48 2.19 -9.46
N THR A 60 -13.59 1.74 -10.71
CA THR A 60 -13.88 0.35 -10.98
C THR A 60 -12.71 -0.52 -10.52
N THR A 61 -13.00 -1.75 -10.08
CA THR A 61 -11.95 -2.75 -9.77
C THR A 61 -10.93 -2.88 -10.90
N ALA A 62 -11.38 -2.77 -12.15
CA ALA A 62 -10.51 -2.84 -13.32
C ALA A 62 -9.52 -1.66 -13.39
N LYS A 63 -9.94 -0.45 -13.02
CA LYS A 63 -9.06 0.73 -12.97
C LYS A 63 -8.01 0.57 -11.86
N LEU A 64 -8.42 0.21 -10.65
CA LEU A 64 -7.49 -0.04 -9.53
C LEU A 64 -6.45 -1.12 -9.87
N HIS A 65 -6.85 -2.17 -10.60
CA HIS A 65 -5.90 -3.19 -11.06
C HIS A 65 -4.93 -2.67 -12.14
N ARG A 66 -5.37 -1.78 -13.03
CA ARG A 66 -4.48 -1.14 -14.01
C ARG A 66 -3.45 -0.24 -13.33
N ASP A 67 -3.88 0.51 -12.32
CA ASP A 67 -2.99 1.37 -11.55
C ASP A 67 -1.97 0.54 -10.76
N MET A 68 -2.41 -0.53 -10.09
CA MET A 68 -1.50 -1.50 -9.45
C MET A 68 -0.48 -2.08 -10.43
N ARG A 69 -0.91 -2.46 -11.63
CA ARG A 69 -0.02 -3.02 -12.66
C ARG A 69 1.00 -2.01 -13.14
N LEU A 70 0.58 -0.76 -13.36
CA LEU A 70 1.48 0.34 -13.73
C LEU A 70 2.57 0.51 -12.67
N TRP A 71 2.20 0.52 -11.38
CA TRP A 71 3.14 0.63 -10.28
C TRP A 71 4.10 -0.55 -10.19
N LEU A 72 3.60 -1.78 -10.23
CA LEU A 72 4.43 -2.97 -10.05
C LEU A 72 5.33 -3.24 -11.26
N ILE A 73 4.76 -3.29 -12.47
CA ILE A 73 5.52 -3.59 -13.69
C ILE A 73 6.36 -2.38 -14.10
N GLY A 74 5.75 -1.20 -14.18
CA GLY A 74 6.46 0.03 -14.54
C GLY A 74 7.48 0.45 -13.49
N GLY A 75 7.28 0.07 -12.23
CA GLY A 75 8.22 0.35 -11.14
C GLY A 75 9.48 -0.52 -11.14
N ALA A 76 9.59 -1.52 -12.02
CA ALA A 76 10.79 -2.30 -12.28
C ALA A 76 11.58 -2.73 -11.03
N ASN A 77 10.89 -3.35 -10.07
CA ASN A 77 11.44 -3.78 -8.79
C ASN A 77 11.95 -2.66 -7.85
N GLN A 78 11.66 -1.38 -8.11
CA GLN A 78 11.73 -0.34 -7.06
C GLN A 78 10.46 -0.38 -6.22
N VAL A 79 9.29 -0.39 -6.86
CA VAL A 79 8.01 -0.65 -6.19
C VAL A 79 7.94 -2.14 -5.82
N GLN A 80 7.99 -2.44 -4.53
CA GLN A 80 7.90 -3.80 -3.98
C GLN A 80 6.45 -4.26 -3.80
N LEU A 81 5.58 -3.34 -3.35
CA LEU A 81 4.22 -3.64 -2.94
C LEU A 81 3.23 -2.57 -3.39
N VAL A 82 2.02 -3.02 -3.72
CA VAL A 82 0.85 -2.15 -3.88
C VAL A 82 -0.27 -2.61 -2.95
N LEU A 83 -0.73 -1.71 -2.09
CA LEU A 83 -1.92 -1.85 -1.27
C LEU A 83 -3.12 -1.30 -2.07
N LEU A 84 -4.03 -2.16 -2.47
CA LEU A 84 -5.29 -1.76 -3.10
C LEU A 84 -6.41 -1.77 -2.07
N LEU A 85 -6.89 -0.58 -1.68
CA LEU A 85 -8.05 -0.40 -0.82
C LEU A 85 -9.29 -0.27 -1.69
N LYS A 86 -10.25 -1.17 -1.48
CA LYS A 86 -11.49 -1.24 -2.25
C LYS A 86 -12.66 -1.03 -1.32
N TRP A 87 -13.50 -0.06 -1.66
CA TRP A 87 -14.68 0.31 -0.87
C TRP A 87 -15.94 0.07 -1.69
N ILE A 88 -17.00 -0.42 -1.04
CA ILE A 88 -18.31 -0.66 -1.67
C ILE A 88 -19.36 0.05 -0.84
N LYS A 89 -20.08 0.98 -1.48
CA LYS A 89 -21.25 1.65 -0.90
C LYS A 89 -22.48 0.77 -1.06
N HIS A 90 -23.22 0.63 0.03
CA HIS A 90 -24.48 -0.12 0.09
C HIS A 90 -25.67 0.85 0.13
N ALA A 91 -26.84 0.37 -0.29
CA ALA A 91 -28.06 1.17 -0.35
C ALA A 91 -28.50 1.72 1.03
N ASN A 92 -28.15 1.02 2.12
CA ASN A 92 -28.47 1.41 3.50
C ASN A 92 -27.43 2.38 4.12
N ARG A 93 -26.68 3.11 3.29
CA ARG A 93 -25.60 4.02 3.71
C ARG A 93 -24.46 3.33 4.47
N ARG A 94 -24.31 2.02 4.33
CA ARG A 94 -23.15 1.29 4.86
C ARG A 94 -22.03 1.16 3.84
N VAL A 95 -20.82 0.96 4.32
CA VAL A 95 -19.62 0.79 3.49
C VAL A 95 -18.84 -0.42 3.93
N SER A 96 -18.69 -1.40 3.04
CA SER A 96 -17.75 -2.49 3.24
C SER A 96 -16.41 -2.14 2.58
N GLY A 97 -15.33 -2.72 3.10
CA GLY A 97 -13.99 -2.42 2.62
C GLY A 97 -13.07 -3.61 2.73
N VAL A 98 -12.18 -3.77 1.75
CA VAL A 98 -11.06 -4.73 1.80
C VAL A 98 -9.77 -4.04 1.39
N VAL A 99 -8.66 -4.53 1.91
CA VAL A 99 -7.32 -4.20 1.42
C VAL A 99 -6.67 -5.44 0.84
N GLN A 100 -6.08 -5.29 -0.33
CA GLN A 100 -5.33 -6.34 -1.02
C GLN A 100 -3.86 -5.94 -1.14
N LEU A 101 -2.97 -6.87 -0.80
CA LEU A 101 -1.54 -6.69 -0.95
C LEU A 101 -1.05 -7.39 -2.22
N TRP A 102 -0.53 -6.63 -3.16
CA TRP A 102 -0.03 -7.11 -4.44
C TRP A 102 1.48 -6.93 -4.55
N ALA A 103 2.15 -7.85 -5.24
CA ALA A 103 3.58 -7.82 -5.53
C ALA A 103 3.87 -8.45 -6.90
N LEU A 104 5.11 -8.34 -7.37
CA LEU A 104 5.61 -9.18 -8.47
C LEU A 104 6.21 -10.48 -7.92
N ASN A 105 5.95 -11.59 -8.61
CA ASN A 105 6.69 -12.83 -8.39
C ASN A 105 8.05 -12.81 -9.12
N GLN A 106 8.83 -13.87 -8.97
CA GLN A 106 10.16 -13.99 -9.60
C GLN A 106 10.13 -13.95 -11.14
N MET A 107 8.98 -14.23 -11.76
CA MET A 107 8.79 -14.17 -13.20
C MET A 107 8.33 -12.78 -13.69
N GLY A 108 8.18 -11.82 -12.78
CA GLY A 108 7.66 -10.48 -13.09
C GLY A 108 6.15 -10.42 -13.30
N ASN A 109 5.40 -11.44 -12.86
CA ASN A 109 3.94 -11.45 -12.92
C ASN A 109 3.34 -10.96 -11.59
N GLU A 110 2.24 -10.21 -11.66
CA GLU A 110 1.53 -9.73 -10.49
C GLU A 110 0.89 -10.90 -9.72
N ILE A 111 1.08 -10.91 -8.41
CA ILE A 111 0.48 -11.89 -7.51
C ILE A 111 -0.20 -11.19 -6.33
N LEU A 112 -1.37 -11.70 -5.95
CA LEU A 112 -2.05 -11.32 -4.72
C LEU A 112 -1.42 -12.09 -3.56
N LEU A 113 -0.75 -11.39 -2.66
CA LEU A 113 -0.13 -11.99 -1.47
C LEU A 113 -1.14 -12.19 -0.35
N GLN A 114 -2.01 -11.22 -0.15
CA GLN A 114 -2.92 -11.22 0.99
C GLN A 114 -4.17 -10.37 0.72
N THR A 115 -5.29 -10.77 1.30
CA THR A 115 -6.49 -9.92 1.44
C THR A 115 -6.86 -9.83 2.91
N ALA A 116 -7.15 -8.61 3.38
CA ALA A 116 -7.73 -8.38 4.69
C ALA A 116 -9.05 -7.60 4.56
N ILE A 117 -9.98 -7.89 5.46
CA ILE A 117 -11.31 -7.27 5.48
C ILE A 117 -11.23 -6.07 6.43
N ILE A 118 -11.51 -4.89 5.92
CA ILE A 118 -11.61 -3.69 6.75
C ILE A 118 -13.00 -3.69 7.39
N TYR A 119 -14.05 -3.74 6.57
CA TYR A 119 -15.44 -3.79 7.01
C TYR A 119 -16.26 -4.82 6.22
N PRO A 120 -17.11 -5.62 6.88
CA PRO A 120 -17.28 -5.72 8.34
C PRO A 120 -16.04 -6.30 9.03
N PRO A 121 -15.76 -5.95 10.29
CA PRO A 121 -14.50 -6.32 10.93
C PRO A 121 -14.43 -7.84 11.14
N ALA A 122 -13.33 -8.44 10.71
CA ALA A 122 -12.95 -9.80 11.02
C ALA A 122 -11.78 -9.81 12.02
N ALA A 123 -11.79 -10.79 12.93
CA ALA A 123 -10.78 -10.90 13.98
C ALA A 123 -9.39 -11.26 13.41
N ASN A 124 -8.34 -10.82 14.09
CA ASN A 124 -6.95 -11.23 13.89
C ASN A 124 -6.41 -11.01 12.45
N GLN A 125 -6.70 -9.86 11.85
CA GLN A 125 -6.17 -9.50 10.53
C GLN A 125 -5.06 -8.46 10.65
N VAL A 126 -3.93 -8.75 10.02
CA VAL A 126 -2.77 -7.85 9.88
C VAL A 126 -2.21 -8.01 8.48
N ILE A 127 -1.60 -6.97 7.92
CA ILE A 127 -0.84 -7.12 6.66
C ILE A 127 0.64 -7.26 7.02
N HIS A 128 1.26 -8.34 6.54
CA HIS A 128 2.68 -8.61 6.77
C HIS A 128 3.54 -7.90 5.72
N ILE A 129 4.46 -7.05 6.17
CA ILE A 129 5.43 -6.36 5.31
C ILE A 129 6.83 -6.69 5.82
N THR A 130 7.65 -7.29 4.97
CA THR A 130 9.06 -7.54 5.34
C THR A 130 9.89 -6.27 5.25
N ARG A 131 11.00 -6.21 5.98
CA ARG A 131 11.97 -5.13 5.87
C ARG A 131 12.49 -4.97 4.44
N LYS A 132 12.72 -6.08 3.72
CA LYS A 132 13.09 -6.04 2.30
C LYS A 132 12.00 -5.43 1.42
N GLN A 133 10.73 -5.70 1.70
CA GLN A 133 9.63 -5.06 0.96
C GLN A 133 9.52 -3.56 1.27
N LEU A 134 9.84 -3.13 2.49
CA LEU A 134 9.80 -1.72 2.86
C LEU A 134 10.97 -0.93 2.27
N PHE A 135 12.19 -1.50 2.27
CA PHE A 135 13.41 -0.80 1.86
C PHE A 135 13.94 -1.18 0.47
N GLY A 136 13.39 -2.21 -0.17
CA GLY A 136 13.88 -2.73 -1.45
C GLY A 136 15.33 -3.22 -1.36
N SER A 137 16.18 -2.72 -2.25
CA SER A 137 17.63 -3.02 -2.26
C SER A 137 18.42 -2.25 -1.21
N LEU A 138 17.80 -1.28 -0.51
CA LEU A 138 18.44 -0.41 0.48
C LEU A 138 18.21 -0.87 1.93
N VAL A 139 18.02 -2.16 2.16
CA VAL A 139 18.02 -2.71 3.53
C VAL A 139 19.36 -2.38 4.18
N HIS A 140 19.32 -1.75 5.37
CA HIS A 140 20.52 -1.28 6.06
C HIS A 140 21.46 -2.45 6.41
N PRO A 141 22.79 -2.26 6.36
CA PRO A 141 23.76 -3.27 6.77
C PRO A 141 23.50 -3.79 8.19
N GLY A 142 23.63 -5.10 8.38
CA GLY A 142 23.39 -5.74 9.67
C GLY A 142 21.92 -5.93 10.06
N ARG A 143 20.98 -5.51 9.20
CA ARG A 143 19.54 -5.77 9.40
C ARG A 143 19.11 -7.02 8.66
N ASN A 144 18.16 -7.76 9.25
CA ASN A 144 17.58 -8.93 8.62
C ASN A 144 16.50 -8.49 7.62
N PRO A 145 16.65 -8.79 6.30
CA PRO A 145 15.66 -8.44 5.29
C PRO A 145 14.30 -9.11 5.50
N ASN A 146 14.24 -10.21 6.27
CA ASN A 146 13.03 -10.99 6.51
C ASN A 146 12.28 -10.59 7.78
N ASP A 147 12.75 -9.58 8.53
CA ASP A 147 12.00 -9.07 9.68
C ASP A 147 10.63 -8.58 9.20
N VAL A 148 9.57 -8.94 9.93
CA VAL A 148 8.19 -8.63 9.55
C VAL A 148 7.65 -7.49 10.41
N PHE A 149 7.12 -6.47 9.74
CA PHE A 149 6.24 -5.47 10.33
C PHE A 149 4.78 -5.86 10.07
N ASN A 150 3.98 -5.90 11.13
CA ASN A 150 2.55 -6.19 11.04
C ASN A 150 1.78 -4.88 10.99
N LEU A 151 1.32 -4.51 9.80
CA LEU A 151 0.44 -3.35 9.63
C LEU A 151 -0.95 -3.68 10.18
N SER A 152 -1.38 -2.91 11.18
CA SER A 152 -2.63 -3.14 11.90
C SER A 152 -3.84 -2.79 11.05
N ILE A 153 -4.71 -3.78 10.80
CA ILE A 153 -6.00 -3.55 10.16
C ILE A 153 -6.96 -2.84 11.11
N ASP A 154 -6.83 -3.02 12.43
CA ASP A 154 -7.66 -2.30 13.40
C ASP A 154 -7.36 -0.80 13.42
N ALA A 155 -6.09 -0.42 13.30
CA ALA A 155 -5.72 0.99 13.14
C ALA A 155 -6.28 1.56 11.83
N LEU A 156 -6.20 0.79 10.73
CA LEU A 156 -6.79 1.19 9.45
C LEU A 156 -8.32 1.33 9.54
N ARG A 157 -9.01 0.43 10.25
CA ARG A 157 -10.46 0.52 10.52
C ARG A 157 -10.78 1.82 11.23
N ALA A 158 -10.08 2.15 12.31
CA ALA A 158 -10.32 3.40 13.05
C ALA A 158 -10.19 4.64 12.16
N ILE A 159 -9.11 4.74 11.37
CA ILE A 159 -8.90 5.86 10.44
C ILE A 159 -9.98 5.89 9.35
N ALA A 160 -10.33 4.73 8.80
CA ALA A 160 -11.35 4.62 7.76
C ALA A 160 -12.75 4.98 8.29
N ALA A 161 -13.08 4.63 9.54
CA ALA A 161 -14.36 4.99 10.15
C ALA A 161 -14.57 6.51 10.14
N ASP A 162 -13.55 7.27 10.52
CA ASP A 162 -13.62 8.74 10.54
C ASP A 162 -13.86 9.32 9.15
N ALA A 163 -13.17 8.80 8.13
CA ALA A 163 -13.37 9.20 6.74
C ALA A 163 -14.77 8.81 6.22
N ILE A 164 -15.22 7.58 6.49
CA ILE A 164 -16.55 7.08 6.12
C ILE A 164 -17.65 7.93 6.76
N HIS A 165 -17.51 8.30 8.04
CA HIS A 165 -18.45 9.16 8.75
C HIS A 165 -18.48 10.57 8.19
N THR A 166 -17.32 11.14 7.85
CA THR A 166 -17.21 12.47 7.23
C THR A 166 -17.97 12.53 5.91
N ASP A 167 -17.96 11.45 5.14
CA ASP A 167 -18.70 11.30 3.88
C ASP A 167 -20.20 10.99 4.07
N GLY A 168 -20.69 10.92 5.32
CA GLY A 168 -22.10 10.68 5.64
C GLY A 168 -22.53 9.21 5.52
N PHE A 169 -21.59 8.28 5.61
CA PHE A 169 -21.85 6.83 5.61
C PHE A 169 -21.53 6.22 6.98
N LEU A 170 -21.84 4.94 7.16
CA LEU A 170 -21.46 4.13 8.32
C LEU A 170 -20.62 2.93 7.85
N PRO A 171 -19.65 2.45 8.64
CA PRO A 171 -19.01 1.17 8.35
C PRO A 171 -20.02 0.01 8.33
N ALA A 172 -19.80 -0.97 7.45
CA ALA A 172 -20.61 -2.19 7.34
C ALA A 172 -20.47 -3.08 8.57
#